data_AF-A0A9X9A7U9-F1
#
_entry.id   AF-A0A9X9A7U9-F1
#
_cell.length_a   1.000
_cell.length_b   1.000
_cell.length_c   1.000
_cell.angle_alpha   90.00
_cell.angle_beta   90.00
_cell.angle_gamma   90.00
#
_symmetry.space_group_name_H-M   'P 1'
#
loop_
_entity.id
_entity.type
_entity.pdbx_description
1 polymer ?
#
loop_
_entity_poly.entity_id
_entity_poly.type
_entity_poly.pdbx_seq_one_letter_code
_entity_poly.pdbx_strand_id
1 'polypeptide(L)' 'VAYIRHIGTYEELTIAFPKMIEKLFHYAAKQNYHVFEDTKVLTIYHDHHEFTEDYHLRTSLCVTISDESTVETNDI' A
#
# COMPACT_ATOMS: atom_id res chain seq x y z
N VAL A 1 2.22 -0.56 -9.41
CA VAL A 1 1.17 -0.49 -8.36
C VAL A 1 1.30 0.82 -7.61
N ALA A 2 0.19 1.41 -7.17
CA ALA A 2 0.22 2.45 -6.13
C ALA A 2 0.16 1.78 -4.76
N TYR A 3 0.89 2.31 -3.77
CA TYR A 3 0.94 1.68 -2.45
C TYR A 3 1.00 2.69 -1.30
N ILE A 4 0.58 2.22 -0.12
CA ILE A 4 0.87 2.82 1.17
C ILE A 4 1.64 1.80 2.01
N ARG A 5 2.65 2.23 2.75
CA ARG A 5 3.52 1.36 3.54
C ARG A 5 3.31 1.57 5.03
N HIS A 6 3.21 0.46 5.75
CA HIS A 6 3.37 0.39 7.20
C HIS A 6 4.77 -0.13 7.52
N ILE A 7 5.38 0.44 8.55
CA ILE A 7 6.59 -0.07 9.19
C ILE A 7 6.23 -0.25 10.66
N GLY A 8 6.37 -1.46 11.18
CA GLY A 8 5.90 -1.82 12.51
C GLY A 8 5.42 -3.26 12.57
N THR A 9 4.94 -3.66 13.74
CA THR A 9 4.54 -5.05 13.98
C THR A 9 3.26 -5.42 13.21
N TYR A 10 2.97 -6.72 13.07
CA TYR A 10 1.70 -7.14 12.47
C TYR A 10 0.47 -6.81 13.35
N GLU A 11 0.66 -6.63 14.66
CA GLU A 11 -0.40 -6.15 15.55
C GLU A 11 -0.73 -4.68 15.26
N GLU A 12 0.29 -3.83 15.13
CA GLU A 12 0.14 -2.43 14.73
C GLU A 12 -0.46 -2.30 13.34
N LEU A 13 -0.03 -3.14 12.39
CA LEU A 13 -0.61 -3.24 11.06
C LEU A 13 -2.11 -3.52 11.13
N THR A 14 -2.54 -4.47 11.96
CA THR A 14 -3.96 -4.84 12.10
C THR A 14 -4.81 -3.63 12.53
N ILE A 15 -4.29 -2.81 13.44
CA ILE A 15 -4.95 -1.58 13.89
C ILE A 15 -4.95 -0.51 12.79
N ALA A 16 -3.85 -0.38 12.04
CA ALA A 16 -3.69 0.64 11.01
C ALA A 16 -4.43 0.32 9.69
N PHE A 17 -4.65 -0.96 9.40
CA PHE A 17 -5.10 -1.45 8.10
C PHE A 17 -6.39 -0.75 7.58
N PRO A 18 -7.46 -0.58 8.37
CA PRO A 18 -8.70 0.04 7.87
C PRO A 18 -8.48 1.48 7.38
N LYS A 19 -7.65 2.25 8.09
CA LYS A 19 -7.34 3.63 7.72
C LYS A 19 -6.38 3.69 6.53
N MET A 20 -5.48 2.72 6.40
CA MET A 20 -4.57 2.64 5.27
C MET A 20 -5.30 2.32 3.97
N ILE A 21 -6.22 1.34 3.98
CA ILE A 21 -6.99 1.00 2.79
C ILE A 21 -7.90 2.16 2.35
N GLU A 22 -8.58 2.82 3.29
CA GLU A 22 -9.38 4.02 3.02
C GLU A 22 -8.56 5.11 2.33
N LYS A 23 -7.38 5.45 2.89
CA LYS A 23 -6.47 6.44 2.32
C LYS A 23 -5.99 6.07 0.93
N LEU A 24 -5.65 4.80 0.70
CA LEU A 24 -5.15 4.33 -0.59
C LEU A 24 -6.21 4.48 -1.68
N PHE A 25 -7.44 4.04 -1.41
CA PHE A 25 -8.55 4.17 -2.37
C PHE A 25 -8.96 5.63 -2.58
N HIS A 26 -8.98 6.44 -1.52
CA HIS A 26 -9.28 7.87 -1.64
C HIS A 26 -8.26 8.58 -2.55
N TYR A 27 -6.97 8.27 -2.39
CA TYR A 27 -5.93 8.83 -3.24
C TYR A 27 -6.04 8.34 -4.69
N ALA A 28 -6.25 7.03 -4.89
CA ALA A 28 -6.40 6.45 -6.23
C ALA A 28 -7.58 7.06 -6.99
N ALA A 29 -8.73 7.22 -6.33
CA ALA A 29 -9.90 7.87 -6.91
C ALA A 29 -9.63 9.33 -7.27
N LYS A 30 -8.94 10.09 -6.40
CA LYS A 30 -8.60 11.50 -6.66
C LYS A 30 -7.69 11.66 -7.90
N GLN A 31 -6.82 10.70 -8.15
CA GLN A 31 -5.89 10.73 -9.30
C GLN A 31 -6.51 10.17 -10.59
N ASN A 32 -7.81 9.81 -10.61
CA ASN A 32 -8.46 9.12 -11.72
C ASN A 32 -7.71 7.87 -12.19
N TYR A 33 -6.96 7.20 -11.30
CA TYR A 33 -6.49 5.86 -11.58
C TYR A 33 -7.76 5.00 -11.67
N HIS A 34 -8.14 4.56 -12.86
CA HIS A 34 -9.41 3.87 -13.10
C HIS A 34 -9.51 2.61 -12.21
N VAL A 35 -10.17 2.74 -11.04
CA VAL A 35 -10.14 1.72 -9.98
C VAL A 35 -11.17 0.60 -10.18
N PHE A 36 -11.82 0.48 -11.35
CA PHE A 36 -12.96 -0.42 -11.51
C PHE A 36 -12.81 -1.42 -12.66
N GLU A 37 -13.44 -2.58 -12.44
CA GLU A 37 -13.40 -3.85 -13.18
C GLU A 37 -12.10 -4.68 -13.03
N ASP A 38 -10.91 -4.11 -13.26
CA ASP A 38 -9.65 -4.88 -13.23
C ASP A 38 -8.72 -4.60 -12.03
N THR A 39 -9.15 -3.74 -11.09
CA THR A 39 -8.30 -3.37 -9.96
C THR A 39 -8.14 -4.52 -8.96
N LYS A 40 -6.89 -4.91 -8.72
CA LYS A 40 -6.49 -5.88 -7.70
C LYS A 40 -5.91 -5.16 -6.49
N VAL A 41 -6.28 -5.63 -5.30
CA VAL A 41 -5.66 -5.25 -4.03
C VAL A 41 -4.62 -6.30 -3.69
N LEU A 42 -3.41 -5.87 -3.32
CA LEU A 42 -2.32 -6.78 -2.91
C LEU A 42 -1.72 -6.31 -1.59
N THR A 43 -1.30 -7.26 -0.77
CA THR A 43 -0.46 -7.00 0.41
C THR A 43 0.91 -7.63 0.15
N ILE A 44 1.97 -6.82 0.24
CA ILE A 44 3.35 -7.25 0.05
C ILE A 44 4.09 -7.14 1.38
N TYR A 45 4.58 -8.28 1.87
CA TYR A 45 5.49 -8.37 3.00
C TYR A 45 6.93 -8.35 2.46
N HIS A 46 7.70 -7.32 2.81
CA HIS A 46 9.05 -7.13 2.24
C HIS A 46 10.15 -7.85 3.03
N ASP A 47 9.83 -8.23 4.26
CA ASP A 47 10.78 -8.72 5.25
C ASP A 47 10.38 -10.11 5.72
N HIS A 48 11.39 -10.92 6.05
CA HIS A 48 11.18 -12.22 6.63
C HIS A 48 11.12 -12.09 8.15
N HIS A 49 9.98 -12.45 8.76
CA HIS A 49 9.72 -12.17 10.18
C HIS A 49 10.72 -12.84 11.13
N GLU A 50 11.38 -13.94 10.72
CA GLU A 50 12.41 -14.59 11.54
C GLU A 50 13.76 -13.84 11.58
N PHE A 51 14.01 -12.91 10.65
CA PHE A 51 15.31 -12.23 10.50
C PHE A 51 15.24 -10.72 10.67
N THR A 52 14.04 -10.15 10.74
CA THR A 52 13.81 -8.71 10.88
C THR A 52 13.11 -8.47 12.20
N GLU A 53 13.65 -7.55 13.02
CA GLU A 53 13.01 -7.09 14.25
C GLU A 53 11.56 -6.64 13.97
N ASP A 54 10.62 -7.08 14.81
CA ASP A 54 9.18 -6.91 14.54
C ASP A 54 8.76 -5.45 14.26
N TYR A 55 9.36 -4.50 14.98
CA TYR A 55 9.09 -3.06 14.83
C TYR A 55 9.72 -2.44 13.57
N HIS A 56 10.46 -3.21 12.79
CA HIS A 56 11.02 -2.83 11.50
C HIS A 56 10.38 -3.57 10.31
N LEU A 57 9.38 -4.45 10.53
CA LEU A 57 8.71 -5.16 9.44
C LEU A 57 7.99 -4.18 8.51
N ARG A 58 8.26 -4.27 7.22
CA ARG A 58 7.62 -3.42 6.21
C ARG A 58 6.54 -4.20 5.49
N THR A 59 5.33 -3.65 5.52
CA THR A 59 4.18 -4.17 4.78
C THR A 59 3.61 -3.09 3.88
N SER A 60 3.51 -3.36 2.57
CA SER A 60 2.87 -2.47 1.61
C SER A 60 1.48 -2.98 1.26
N LEU A 61 0.47 -2.13 1.40
CA LEU A 61 -0.85 -2.33 0.82
C LEU A 61 -0.88 -1.64 -0.54
N CYS A 62 -1.30 -2.36 -1.57
CA CYS A 62 -1.19 -1.96 -2.96
C CYS A 62 -2.52 -2.05 -3.70
N VAL A 63 -2.71 -1.16 -4.67
CA VAL A 63 -3.71 -1.29 -5.73
C VAL A 63 -3.02 -1.29 -7.08
N THR A 64 -3.49 -2.13 -8.00
CA THR A 64 -3.05 -2.06 -9.41
C THR A 64 -3.52 -0.77 -10.04
N ILE A 65 -2.67 -0.19 -10.89
CA ILE A 65 -2.95 1.00 -11.71
C ILE A 65 -2.54 0.65 -13.13
N SER A 66 -3.12 1.32 -14.14
CA SER A 66 -2.71 1.13 -15.54
C SER A 66 -1.24 1.51 -15.73
N ASP A 67 -0.51 0.80 -16.59
CA ASP A 67 0.87 1.15 -16.95
C ASP A 67 0.98 2.52 -17.65
N GLU A 68 -0.12 3.01 -18.23
CA GLU A 68 -0.22 4.34 -18.84
C GLU A 68 -0.43 5.46 -17.81
N SER A 69 -0.58 5.12 -16.52
CA SER A 69 -0.78 6.10 -15.46
C SER A 69 0.49 6.92 -15.25
N THR A 70 0.42 8.23 -15.45
CA THR A 70 1.50 9.15 -15.11
C THR A 70 1.58 9.30 -13.59
N VAL A 71 2.65 8.77 -12.99
CA VAL A 71 2.92 8.98 -11.56
C VAL A 71 3.89 10.16 -11.43
N GLU A 72 3.43 11.25 -10.81
CA GLU A 72 4.35 12.29 -10.34
C GLU A 72 5.11 11.74 -9.13
N THR A 73 6.41 11.50 -9.28
CA THR A 73 7.31 11.21 -8.16
C THR A 73 7.51 12.49 -7.37
N ASN A 74 6.86 12.61 -6.22
CA ASN A 74 7.26 13.60 -5.22
C ASN A 74 8.45 13.01 -4.45
N ASP A 75 9.65 13.45 -4.82
CA ASP A 75 10.87 13.26 -4.05
C ASP A 75 10.76 14.14 -2.78
N ILE A 76 10.19 13.58 -1.71
CA ILE A 76 10.21 14.18 -0.36
C ILE A 76 10.79 13.14 0.61
#